data_AF-A0A258U8E9-F1
#
_entry.id   AF-A0A258U8E9-F1
#
_cell.length_a   1.000
_cell.length_b   1.000
_cell.length_c   1.000
_cell.angle_alpha   90.00
_cell.angle_beta   90.00
_cell.angle_gamma   90.00
#
_symmetry.space_group_name_H-M   'P 1'
#
loop_
_entity.id
_entity.type
_entity.pdbx_description
1 polymer ?
#
loop_
_entity_poly.entity_id
_entity_poly.type
_entity_poly.pdbx_seq_one_letter_code
_entity_poly.pdbx_strand_id
1 'polypeptide(L)'
;MKAIICSQYGGPDLLELIEIATPEIGADQVLIDVHFCGVNFPDTLIIQNKYQFKPPLPFSPGGEIAGIVTQIGLDVKNCKVGDRVMALCGWGGMAEQVSVKASHVFLLPPALDLFSASICMYTFGTAIFALKNKAQLKADQTILILGAAGGVGSAAIMLAKLMGAKVIAAASNNEKLAYCKLIGADETINYTTENLKEQIKEITGNIGVDIVFDTIGGPLAAEALKSVAWNGHYLIIGFASGVIPQIPFNLALLKGCSLHGIFWGAFAEKESKANRENFIQIIQWMLEGKLKQHIHQIYSLEDAPKAIADMVQRKINGKAIIQIKAEQRNDSNKQNGADKNVITHSPSVNTSPKLIINGKDAIHQFIGNKIGPGKWFTITQKIINDFASTTQDYQWVHIDEVKAAQYLPEGKTVAHGYLTMSLVSHLLHELIELKNVKAFYNYGLNKARFISPVKVNSNIRLTAILEKAEVQANGSIKLFLQCTIEIEGIEKPAYVAEIISIIN
;
A
#
# COMPACT_ATOMS: atom_id res chain seq x y z
N MET A 1 -0.32 27.74 -6.93
CA MET A 1 -0.41 26.28 -6.72
C MET A 1 -1.70 25.77 -7.35
N LYS A 2 -1.69 24.57 -7.91
CA LYS A 2 -2.89 23.92 -8.48
C LYS A 2 -3.73 23.27 -7.37
N ALA A 3 -5.04 23.44 -7.47
CA ALA A 3 -5.99 22.81 -6.55
C ALA A 3 -7.32 22.53 -7.27
N ILE A 4 -7.98 21.46 -6.84
CA ILE A 4 -9.37 21.20 -7.21
C ILE A 4 -10.26 22.04 -6.33
N ILE A 5 -11.12 22.86 -6.91
CA ILE A 5 -11.93 23.83 -6.18
C ILE A 5 -13.41 23.56 -6.37
N CYS A 6 -14.11 23.51 -5.24
CA CYS A 6 -15.55 23.58 -5.12
C CYS A 6 -15.92 25.05 -4.85
N SER A 7 -16.39 25.74 -5.88
CA SER A 7 -16.87 27.13 -5.79
C SER A 7 -18.35 27.22 -5.44
N GLN A 8 -19.10 26.15 -5.70
CA GLN A 8 -20.51 26.01 -5.39
C GLN A 8 -20.84 24.55 -5.04
N TYR A 9 -21.86 24.36 -4.21
CA TYR A 9 -22.28 23.02 -3.81
C TYR A 9 -22.96 22.27 -4.96
N GLY A 10 -22.65 20.98 -5.11
CA GLY A 10 -23.28 20.11 -6.09
C GLY A 10 -22.49 18.84 -6.35
N GLY A 11 -22.53 18.36 -7.59
CA GLY A 11 -21.84 17.14 -8.00
C GLY A 11 -20.36 17.36 -8.32
N PRO A 12 -19.60 16.27 -8.54
CA PRO A 12 -18.20 16.34 -8.93
C PRO A 12 -17.97 17.04 -10.27
N ASP A 13 -18.97 17.12 -11.14
CA ASP A 13 -18.96 17.85 -12.41
C ASP A 13 -18.77 19.37 -12.25
N LEU A 14 -19.02 19.91 -11.05
CA LEU A 14 -18.82 21.32 -10.73
C LEU A 14 -17.43 21.62 -10.13
N LEU A 15 -16.57 20.61 -10.01
CA LEU A 15 -15.22 20.77 -9.48
C LEU A 15 -14.26 21.18 -10.60
N GLU A 16 -13.48 22.22 -10.34
CA GLU A 16 -12.56 22.79 -11.32
C GLU A 16 -11.12 22.72 -10.82
N LEU A 17 -10.19 22.31 -11.69
CA LEU A 17 -8.77 22.48 -11.44
C LEU A 17 -8.39 23.92 -11.78
N ILE A 18 -8.03 24.70 -10.76
CA ILE A 18 -7.60 26.08 -10.94
C ILE A 18 -6.28 26.34 -10.21
N GLU A 19 -5.64 27.46 -10.57
CA GLU A 19 -4.45 27.93 -9.89
C GLU A 19 -4.83 28.97 -8.83
N ILE A 20 -4.42 28.73 -7.59
CA ILE A 20 -4.69 29.59 -6.44
C ILE A 20 -3.41 29.95 -5.69
N ALA A 21 -3.48 30.96 -4.82
CA ALA A 21 -2.39 31.29 -3.92
C ALA A 21 -2.08 30.13 -2.96
N THR A 22 -0.81 29.99 -2.57
CA THR A 22 -0.40 29.08 -1.50
C THR A 22 -1.06 29.52 -0.17
N PRO A 23 -1.62 28.59 0.64
CA PRO A 23 -2.24 28.94 1.90
C PRO A 23 -1.23 29.54 2.87
N GLU A 24 -1.61 30.61 3.55
CA GLU A 24 -0.89 31.10 4.72
C GLU A 24 -1.12 30.17 5.91
N ILE A 25 -0.12 30.02 6.78
CA ILE A 25 -0.21 29.19 7.98
C ILE A 25 -0.27 30.05 9.24
N GLY A 26 -1.14 29.65 10.18
CA GLY A 26 -1.17 30.18 11.54
C GLY A 26 -0.03 29.64 12.42
N ALA A 27 0.07 30.16 13.64
CA ALA A 27 1.13 29.81 14.59
C ALA A 27 1.11 28.32 15.01
N ASP A 28 -0.06 27.68 15.03
CA ASP A 28 -0.27 26.27 15.39
C ASP A 28 -0.40 25.34 14.16
N GLN A 29 -0.10 25.83 12.96
CA GLN A 29 -0.29 25.13 11.70
C GLN A 29 1.03 24.80 11.01
N VAL A 30 0.95 23.86 10.07
CA VAL A 30 2.04 23.50 9.18
C VAL A 30 1.55 23.54 7.74
N LEU A 31 2.46 23.88 6.82
CA LEU A 31 2.22 23.75 5.38
C LEU A 31 2.82 22.42 4.93
N ILE A 32 2.04 21.64 4.20
CA ILE A 32 2.46 20.33 3.70
C ILE A 32 2.40 20.33 2.18
N ASP A 33 3.50 19.95 1.53
CA ASP A 33 3.54 19.57 0.13
C ASP A 33 2.86 18.21 -0.03
N VAL A 34 1.71 18.19 -0.68
CA VAL A 34 0.91 16.97 -0.79
C VAL A 34 1.45 16.10 -1.92
N HIS A 35 1.77 14.85 -1.59
CA HIS A 35 2.15 13.83 -2.58
C HIS A 35 0.94 13.00 -2.99
N PHE A 36 0.20 12.51 -1.99
CA PHE A 36 -0.98 11.68 -2.21
C PHE A 36 -2.13 12.14 -1.33
N CYS A 37 -3.34 12.13 -1.88
CA CYS A 37 -4.59 12.35 -1.16
C CYS A 37 -5.48 11.11 -1.30
N GLY A 38 -5.98 10.59 -0.19
CA GLY A 38 -6.96 9.51 -0.20
C GLY A 38 -8.35 10.04 -0.57
N VAL A 39 -9.05 9.35 -1.47
CA VAL A 39 -10.46 9.67 -1.79
C VAL A 39 -11.38 8.93 -0.83
N ASN A 40 -12.33 9.65 -0.24
CA ASN A 40 -13.24 9.15 0.78
C ASN A 40 -14.69 9.53 0.50
N PHE A 41 -15.63 8.72 0.99
CA PHE A 41 -17.05 9.00 0.80
C PHE A 41 -17.50 10.35 1.40
N PRO A 42 -17.01 10.79 2.58
CA PRO A 42 -17.23 12.16 3.07
C PRO A 42 -16.88 13.27 2.09
N ASP A 43 -15.87 13.13 1.23
CA ASP A 43 -15.52 14.14 0.23
C ASP A 43 -16.71 14.41 -0.71
N THR A 44 -17.44 13.35 -1.09
CA THR A 44 -18.65 13.43 -1.92
C THR A 44 -19.80 14.17 -1.22
N LEU A 45 -19.93 14.00 0.10
CA LEU A 45 -21.00 14.60 0.89
C LEU A 45 -20.70 16.08 1.19
N ILE A 46 -19.42 16.41 1.38
CA ILE A 46 -18.95 17.78 1.65
C ILE A 46 -19.22 18.66 0.43
N ILE A 47 -18.86 18.23 -0.78
CA ILE A 47 -19.13 19.02 -2.01
C ILE A 47 -20.63 19.19 -2.28
N GLN A 48 -21.48 18.30 -1.76
CA GLN A 48 -22.93 18.38 -1.87
C GLN A 48 -23.61 19.14 -0.72
N ASN A 49 -22.86 19.66 0.27
CA ASN A 49 -23.39 20.27 1.50
C ASN A 49 -24.27 19.32 2.34
N LYS A 50 -24.06 18.01 2.24
CA LYS A 50 -24.81 16.95 2.93
C LYS A 50 -24.05 16.34 4.11
N TYR A 51 -22.86 16.87 4.44
CA TYR A 51 -22.06 16.39 5.54
C TYR A 51 -22.23 17.23 6.82
N GLN A 52 -21.78 16.68 7.95
CA GLN A 52 -21.85 17.33 9.26
C GLN A 52 -20.99 18.60 9.30
N PHE A 53 -19.83 18.55 8.65
CA PHE A 53 -18.89 19.66 8.53
C PHE A 53 -19.06 20.35 7.18
N LYS A 54 -19.05 21.69 7.21
CA LYS A 54 -19.35 22.54 6.05
C LYS A 54 -18.25 23.58 5.89
N PRO A 55 -17.21 23.31 5.08
CA PRO A 55 -16.18 24.30 4.80
C PRO A 55 -16.79 25.51 4.08
N PRO A 56 -16.28 26.74 4.33
CA PRO A 56 -16.69 27.90 3.57
C PRO A 56 -16.27 27.75 2.10
N LEU A 57 -17.13 28.15 1.17
CA LEU A 57 -16.79 28.23 -0.25
C LEU A 57 -15.93 29.48 -0.52
N PRO A 58 -14.99 29.43 -1.48
CA PRO A 58 -14.52 28.23 -2.18
C PRO A 58 -13.60 27.39 -1.30
N PHE A 59 -13.61 26.06 -1.47
CA PHE A 59 -12.67 25.15 -0.80
C PHE A 59 -12.23 24.02 -1.73
N SER A 60 -11.14 23.34 -1.38
CA SER A 60 -10.71 22.12 -2.06
C SER A 60 -11.15 20.87 -1.29
N PRO A 61 -11.68 19.80 -1.93
CA PRO A 61 -12.03 18.55 -1.26
C PRO A 61 -10.78 17.74 -0.84
N GLY A 62 -10.97 16.60 -0.16
CA GLY A 62 -9.90 15.70 0.27
C GLY A 62 -9.55 15.87 1.75
N GLY A 63 -9.90 14.87 2.56
CA GLY A 63 -9.74 14.93 4.03
C GLY A 63 -8.51 14.24 4.63
N GLU A 64 -7.80 13.40 3.86
CA GLU A 64 -6.56 12.73 4.30
C GLU A 64 -5.48 12.79 3.25
N ILE A 65 -4.25 13.05 3.70
CA ILE A 65 -3.09 13.19 2.83
C ILE A 65 -1.85 12.53 3.41
N ALA A 66 -0.86 12.30 2.55
CA ALA A 66 0.53 12.16 2.94
C ALA A 66 1.42 13.08 2.11
N GLY A 67 2.46 13.62 2.75
CA GLY A 67 3.33 14.60 2.14
C GLY A 67 4.56 14.96 2.97
N ILE A 68 5.17 16.08 2.61
CA ILE A 68 6.38 16.63 3.26
C ILE A 68 6.05 17.98 3.88
N VAL A 69 6.44 18.21 5.13
CA VAL A 69 6.29 19.52 5.78
C VAL A 69 7.23 20.54 5.11
N THR A 70 6.71 21.65 4.61
CA THR A 70 7.49 22.73 3.97
C THR A 70 7.58 23.99 4.81
N GLN A 71 6.61 24.24 5.68
CA GLN A 71 6.64 25.36 6.64
C GLN A 71 5.99 24.94 7.96
N ILE A 72 6.41 25.58 9.06
CA ILE A 72 5.84 25.37 10.39
C ILE A 72 5.56 26.72 11.05
N GLY A 73 4.43 26.81 11.77
CA GLY A 73 4.12 27.94 12.62
C GLY A 73 5.00 27.98 13.89
N LEU A 74 5.05 29.14 14.53
CA LEU A 74 5.93 29.40 15.69
C LEU A 74 5.66 28.48 16.90
N ASP A 75 4.42 28.03 17.06
CA ASP A 75 3.98 27.22 18.20
C ASP A 75 4.09 25.71 17.92
N VAL A 76 4.45 25.32 16.69
CA VAL A 76 4.60 23.92 16.31
C VAL A 76 5.87 23.33 16.94
N LYS A 77 5.73 22.18 17.61
CA LYS A 77 6.82 21.45 18.27
C LYS A 77 6.89 19.96 17.93
N ASN A 78 5.87 19.41 17.29
CA ASN A 78 5.73 17.97 17.05
C ASN A 78 6.25 17.50 15.67
N CYS A 79 6.67 18.41 14.80
CA CYS A 79 7.34 18.14 13.53
C CYS A 79 8.20 19.34 13.09
N LYS A 80 9.01 19.13 12.06
CA LYS A 80 9.88 20.14 11.44
C LYS A 80 9.78 20.08 9.91
N VAL A 81 10.26 21.15 9.25
CA VAL A 81 10.40 21.19 7.79
C VAL A 81 11.25 20.01 7.31
N GLY A 82 10.81 19.37 6.23
CA GLY A 82 11.41 18.17 5.64
C GLY A 82 10.86 16.86 6.19
N ASP A 83 10.08 16.87 7.28
CA ASP A 83 9.50 15.64 7.82
C ASP A 83 8.44 15.05 6.87
N ARG A 84 8.47 13.73 6.74
CA ARG A 84 7.43 12.93 6.06
C ARG A 84 6.26 12.73 7.00
N VAL A 85 5.06 13.10 6.56
CA VAL A 85 3.87 13.11 7.41
C VAL A 85 2.65 12.54 6.70
N MET A 86 1.74 11.98 7.49
CA MET A 86 0.33 11.86 7.12
C MET A 86 -0.48 12.85 7.95
N ALA A 87 -1.53 13.43 7.36
CA ALA A 87 -2.35 14.42 8.06
C ALA A 87 -3.85 14.32 7.78
N LEU A 88 -4.65 14.66 8.79
CA LEU A 88 -6.10 14.79 8.70
C LEU A 88 -6.47 16.27 8.54
N CYS A 89 -6.58 16.69 7.28
CA CYS A 89 -6.94 18.06 6.95
C CYS A 89 -8.46 18.30 7.00
N GLY A 90 -9.28 17.25 6.88
CA GLY A 90 -10.75 17.34 6.82
C GLY A 90 -11.26 17.79 5.45
N TRP A 91 -10.62 18.80 4.87
CA TRP A 91 -10.70 19.22 3.46
C TRP A 91 -9.39 19.92 3.08
N GLY A 92 -9.20 20.23 1.80
CA GLY A 92 -8.02 20.92 1.29
C GLY A 92 -6.95 20.01 0.70
N GLY A 93 -7.11 18.69 0.80
CA GLY A 93 -6.09 17.71 0.43
C GLY A 93 -5.93 17.47 -1.07
N MET A 94 -6.94 17.75 -1.90
CA MET A 94 -6.86 17.68 -3.37
C MET A 94 -6.25 18.96 -3.95
N ALA A 95 -5.05 19.30 -3.47
CA ALA A 95 -4.27 20.47 -3.84
C ALA A 95 -2.76 20.18 -3.71
N GLU A 96 -1.91 20.94 -4.39
CA GLU A 96 -0.45 20.78 -4.30
C GLU A 96 0.12 21.03 -2.90
N GLN A 97 -0.52 21.90 -2.12
CA GLN A 97 -0.16 22.17 -0.73
C GLN A 97 -1.42 22.35 0.13
N VAL A 98 -1.32 22.01 1.41
CA VAL A 98 -2.41 22.17 2.37
C VAL A 98 -1.88 22.68 3.71
N SER A 99 -2.60 23.62 4.32
CA SER A 99 -2.37 24.08 5.69
C SER A 99 -3.16 23.20 6.66
N VAL A 100 -2.50 22.65 7.68
CA VAL A 100 -3.11 21.73 8.65
C VAL A 100 -2.66 22.10 10.05
N LYS A 101 -3.57 22.03 11.03
CA LYS A 101 -3.21 22.13 12.46
C LYS A 101 -2.19 21.05 12.82
N ALA A 102 -1.13 21.43 13.51
CA ALA A 102 -0.05 20.50 13.84
C ALA A 102 -0.53 19.32 14.70
N SER A 103 -1.59 19.47 15.47
CA SER A 103 -2.23 18.39 16.24
C SER A 103 -2.85 17.27 15.38
N HIS A 104 -3.09 17.52 14.09
CA HIS A 104 -3.64 16.55 13.14
C HIS A 104 -2.57 15.91 12.24
N VAL A 105 -1.29 16.17 12.54
CA VAL A 105 -0.14 15.73 11.75
C VAL A 105 0.59 14.61 12.48
N PHE A 106 0.81 13.51 11.77
CA PHE A 106 1.48 12.33 12.28
C PHE A 106 2.77 12.11 11.51
N LEU A 107 3.90 12.04 12.23
CA LEU A 107 5.19 11.68 11.66
C LEU A 107 5.18 10.25 11.14
N LEU A 108 5.70 10.06 9.94
CA LEU A 108 5.83 8.73 9.35
C LEU A 108 7.17 8.10 9.76
N PRO A 109 7.16 6.85 10.24
CA PRO A 109 8.39 6.07 10.37
C PRO A 109 9.10 5.96 9.02
N PRO A 110 10.43 5.91 8.97
CA PRO A 110 11.19 5.83 7.71
C PRO A 110 10.74 4.69 6.79
N ALA A 111 10.37 3.55 7.38
CA ALA A 111 9.96 2.34 6.66
C ALA A 111 8.54 2.38 6.05
N LEU A 112 7.70 3.36 6.41
CA LEU A 112 6.36 3.50 5.85
C LEU A 112 6.39 4.51 4.67
N ASP A 113 5.99 4.09 3.48
CA ASP A 113 5.96 4.94 2.28
C ASP A 113 4.78 5.94 2.31
N LEU A 114 4.89 7.07 1.60
CA LEU A 114 3.86 8.11 1.62
C LEU A 114 2.54 7.59 1.03
N PHE A 115 2.61 6.74 0.02
CA PHE A 115 1.45 6.19 -0.65
C PHE A 115 0.60 5.31 0.27
N SER A 116 1.23 4.38 1.00
CA SER A 116 0.53 3.55 1.99
C SER A 116 -0.05 4.39 3.13
N ALA A 117 0.65 5.47 3.53
CA ALA A 117 0.22 6.35 4.60
C ALA A 117 -1.00 7.24 4.23
N SER A 118 -1.15 7.63 2.96
CA SER A 118 -2.20 8.56 2.53
C SER A 118 -3.62 7.97 2.51
N ILE A 119 -3.76 6.66 2.74
CA ILE A 119 -5.04 5.94 2.61
C ILE A 119 -5.47 5.19 3.85
N CYS A 120 -4.70 5.30 4.94
CA CYS A 120 -4.91 4.46 6.10
C CYS A 120 -5.81 5.10 7.16
N MET A 121 -5.84 6.44 7.25
CA MET A 121 -6.38 7.09 8.44
C MET A 121 -7.90 7.02 8.54
N TYR A 122 -8.65 7.41 7.51
CA TYR A 122 -10.11 7.37 7.59
C TYR A 122 -10.63 5.93 7.68
N THR A 123 -10.06 5.01 6.90
CA THR A 123 -10.57 3.64 6.80
C THR A 123 -10.20 2.81 8.02
N PHE A 124 -8.90 2.65 8.31
CA PHE A 124 -8.47 1.86 9.46
C PHE A 124 -8.78 2.58 10.78
N GLY A 125 -8.68 3.91 10.85
CA GLY A 125 -9.04 4.67 12.05
C GLY A 125 -10.51 4.49 12.44
N THR A 126 -11.43 4.58 11.47
CA THR A 126 -12.85 4.32 11.72
C THR A 126 -13.10 2.86 12.12
N ALA A 127 -12.51 1.91 11.39
CA ALA A 127 -12.73 0.49 11.64
C ALA A 127 -12.16 0.03 12.99
N ILE A 128 -10.94 0.44 13.36
CA ILE A 128 -10.35 0.05 14.65
C ILE A 128 -11.10 0.68 15.82
N PHE A 129 -11.56 1.93 15.70
CA PHE A 129 -12.39 2.56 16.74
C PHE A 129 -13.70 1.78 16.96
N ALA A 130 -14.37 1.41 15.87
CA ALA A 130 -15.60 0.65 15.91
C ALA A 130 -15.39 -0.74 16.55
N LEU A 131 -14.36 -1.48 16.10
CA LEU A 131 -14.13 -2.86 16.52
C LEU A 131 -13.48 -2.97 17.90
N LYS A 132 -12.41 -2.22 18.15
CA LYS A 132 -11.62 -2.32 19.39
C LYS A 132 -12.24 -1.52 20.53
N ASN A 133 -12.65 -0.27 20.30
CA ASN A 133 -13.10 0.60 21.39
C ASN A 133 -14.60 0.48 21.67
N LYS A 134 -15.44 0.36 20.64
CA LYS A 134 -16.91 0.32 20.81
C LYS A 134 -17.45 -1.09 20.96
N ALA A 135 -17.16 -1.98 20.02
CA ALA A 135 -17.60 -3.37 20.10
C ALA A 135 -16.75 -4.23 21.04
N GLN A 136 -15.51 -3.84 21.31
CA GLN A 136 -14.53 -4.65 22.04
C GLN A 136 -14.45 -6.08 21.50
N LEU A 137 -14.35 -6.20 20.17
CA LEU A 137 -14.35 -7.45 19.43
C LEU A 137 -13.32 -8.43 20.03
N LYS A 138 -13.77 -9.66 20.26
CA LYS A 138 -12.95 -10.77 20.77
C LYS A 138 -12.74 -11.81 19.68
N ALA A 139 -11.71 -12.64 19.87
CA ALA A 139 -11.50 -13.81 19.04
C ALA A 139 -12.74 -14.72 19.05
N ASP A 140 -12.93 -15.45 17.95
CA ASP A 140 -14.03 -16.40 17.71
C ASP A 140 -15.43 -15.80 17.62
N GLN A 141 -15.62 -14.50 17.89
CA GLN A 141 -16.88 -13.82 17.62
C GLN A 141 -17.15 -13.73 16.12
N THR A 142 -18.42 -13.79 15.74
CA THR A 142 -18.86 -13.63 14.36
C THR A 142 -19.30 -12.20 14.07
N ILE A 143 -18.75 -11.60 13.02
CA ILE A 143 -19.07 -10.25 12.57
C ILE A 143 -19.66 -10.26 11.15
N LEU A 144 -20.79 -9.59 10.98
CA LEU A 144 -21.33 -9.22 9.66
C LEU A 144 -20.83 -7.84 9.27
N ILE A 145 -20.27 -7.70 8.07
CA ILE A 145 -19.84 -6.41 7.53
C ILE A 145 -20.68 -6.08 6.30
N LEU A 146 -21.53 -5.05 6.40
CA LEU A 146 -22.29 -4.52 5.26
C LEU A 146 -21.46 -3.50 4.48
N GLY A 147 -21.57 -3.53 3.16
CA GLY A 147 -20.72 -2.69 2.29
C GLY A 147 -19.26 -3.12 2.33
N ALA A 148 -19.02 -4.42 2.51
CA ALA A 148 -17.72 -4.99 2.86
C ALA A 148 -16.59 -4.67 1.87
N ALA A 149 -16.90 -4.50 0.58
CA ALA A 149 -15.89 -4.20 -0.44
C ALA A 149 -15.45 -2.72 -0.47
N GLY A 150 -16.14 -1.82 0.24
CA GLY A 150 -15.76 -0.40 0.32
C GLY A 150 -14.50 -0.17 1.15
N GLY A 151 -13.95 1.05 1.14
CA GLY A 151 -12.71 1.37 1.86
C GLY A 151 -12.76 1.05 3.36
N VAL A 152 -13.81 1.47 4.06
CA VAL A 152 -13.97 1.20 5.50
C VAL A 152 -14.36 -0.27 5.76
N GLY A 153 -15.23 -0.85 4.93
CA GLY A 153 -15.63 -2.26 5.05
C GLY A 153 -14.45 -3.23 4.89
N SER A 154 -13.58 -2.97 3.91
CA SER A 154 -12.39 -3.79 3.68
C SER A 154 -11.36 -3.66 4.81
N ALA A 155 -11.19 -2.45 5.35
CA ALA A 155 -10.40 -2.24 6.56
C ALA A 155 -10.98 -3.02 7.76
N ALA A 156 -12.31 -3.04 7.91
CA ALA A 156 -12.97 -3.80 8.97
C ALA A 156 -12.78 -5.32 8.81
N ILE A 157 -12.81 -5.87 7.59
CA ILE A 157 -12.49 -7.29 7.35
C ILE A 157 -11.08 -7.60 7.85
N MET A 158 -10.08 -6.86 7.36
CA MET A 158 -8.67 -7.12 7.69
C MET A 158 -8.42 -7.03 9.20
N LEU A 159 -8.95 -5.98 9.85
CA LEU A 159 -8.79 -5.81 11.30
C LEU A 159 -9.53 -6.89 12.10
N ALA A 160 -10.76 -7.23 11.72
CA ALA A 160 -11.50 -8.28 12.39
C ALA A 160 -10.78 -9.64 12.31
N LYS A 161 -10.17 -9.96 11.14
CA LYS A 161 -9.35 -11.16 10.99
C LYS A 161 -8.08 -11.13 11.85
N LEU A 162 -7.39 -10.00 11.93
CA LEU A 162 -6.25 -9.85 12.84
C LEU A 162 -6.64 -9.99 14.31
N MET A 163 -7.88 -9.66 14.66
CA MET A 163 -8.44 -9.82 16.01
C MET A 163 -9.03 -11.23 16.25
N GLY A 164 -8.91 -12.15 15.29
CA GLY A 164 -9.33 -13.55 15.44
C GLY A 164 -10.83 -13.79 15.24
N ALA A 165 -11.57 -12.87 14.63
CA ALA A 165 -13.00 -13.03 14.40
C ALA A 165 -13.31 -13.91 13.16
N LYS A 166 -14.54 -14.45 13.14
CA LYS A 166 -15.17 -15.03 11.95
C LYS A 166 -15.93 -13.93 11.20
N VAL A 167 -15.58 -13.67 9.95
CA VAL A 167 -16.08 -12.55 9.16
C VAL A 167 -17.04 -13.02 8.08
N ILE A 168 -18.26 -12.49 8.11
CA ILE A 168 -19.26 -12.61 7.05
C ILE A 168 -19.29 -11.27 6.30
N ALA A 169 -18.83 -11.27 5.05
CA ALA A 169 -18.79 -10.08 4.20
C ALA A 169 -20.04 -10.00 3.31
N ALA A 170 -20.79 -8.89 3.39
CA ALA A 170 -21.95 -8.67 2.55
C ALA A 170 -21.71 -7.51 1.56
N ALA A 171 -21.90 -7.77 0.28
CA ALA A 171 -21.66 -6.82 -0.82
C ALA A 171 -22.69 -6.99 -1.95
N SER A 172 -22.69 -6.05 -2.90
CA SER A 172 -23.74 -5.96 -3.92
C SER A 172 -23.55 -6.85 -5.15
N ASN A 173 -22.39 -7.50 -5.31
CA ASN A 173 -22.11 -8.35 -6.46
C ASN A 173 -20.97 -9.32 -6.16
N ASN A 174 -20.84 -10.36 -7.00
CA ASN A 174 -19.90 -11.45 -6.78
C ASN A 174 -18.43 -11.02 -6.95
N GLU A 175 -18.13 -10.01 -7.79
CA GLU A 175 -16.77 -9.47 -7.93
C GLU A 175 -16.29 -8.83 -6.62
N LYS A 176 -17.15 -8.03 -6.00
CA LYS A 176 -16.90 -7.42 -4.68
C LYS A 176 -16.75 -8.48 -3.59
N LEU A 177 -17.53 -9.56 -3.64
CA LEU A 177 -17.42 -10.65 -2.68
C LEU A 177 -16.15 -11.47 -2.86
N ALA A 178 -15.72 -11.72 -4.10
CA ALA A 178 -14.44 -12.37 -4.40
C ALA A 178 -13.27 -11.54 -3.83
N TYR A 179 -13.32 -10.21 -3.97
CA TYR A 179 -12.38 -9.31 -3.31
C TYR A 179 -12.44 -9.43 -1.78
N CYS A 180 -13.62 -9.50 -1.17
CA CYS A 180 -13.77 -9.66 0.29
C CYS A 180 -13.15 -10.99 0.79
N LYS A 181 -13.34 -12.10 0.06
CA LYS A 181 -12.69 -13.39 0.37
C LYS A 181 -11.16 -13.28 0.31
N LEU A 182 -10.63 -12.61 -0.71
CA LEU A 182 -9.18 -12.44 -0.88
C LEU A 182 -8.53 -11.73 0.33
N ILE A 183 -9.23 -10.77 0.93
CA ILE A 183 -8.74 -10.01 2.09
C ILE A 183 -9.11 -10.63 3.45
N GLY A 184 -9.67 -11.84 3.44
CA GLY A 184 -9.82 -12.68 4.63
C GLY A 184 -11.25 -12.94 5.10
N ALA A 185 -12.30 -12.54 4.37
CA ALA A 185 -13.66 -12.92 4.75
C ALA A 185 -13.83 -14.45 4.77
N ASP A 186 -14.45 -14.98 5.83
CA ASP A 186 -14.69 -16.42 5.97
C ASP A 186 -15.94 -16.84 5.20
N GLU A 187 -16.95 -15.99 5.14
CA GLU A 187 -18.20 -16.20 4.40
C GLU A 187 -18.62 -14.93 3.64
N THR A 188 -19.47 -15.10 2.63
CA THR A 188 -19.90 -14.00 1.76
C THR A 188 -21.39 -14.07 1.47
N ILE A 189 -22.05 -12.91 1.42
CA ILE A 189 -23.49 -12.79 1.08
C ILE A 189 -23.69 -11.70 0.04
N ASN A 190 -24.31 -12.03 -1.08
CA ASN A 190 -24.77 -11.07 -2.08
C ASN A 190 -26.17 -10.57 -1.74
N TYR A 191 -26.27 -9.45 -1.01
CA TYR A 191 -27.54 -8.90 -0.56
C TYR A 191 -28.45 -8.36 -1.69
N THR A 192 -28.03 -8.43 -2.96
CA THR A 192 -28.88 -8.07 -4.11
C THR A 192 -29.61 -9.26 -4.71
N THR A 193 -29.06 -10.47 -4.52
CA THR A 193 -29.61 -11.70 -5.09
C THR A 193 -30.09 -12.68 -4.02
N GLU A 194 -29.67 -12.48 -2.76
CA GLU A 194 -29.94 -13.37 -1.64
C GLU A 194 -30.66 -12.64 -0.52
N ASN A 195 -31.46 -13.37 0.26
CA ASN A 195 -32.04 -12.83 1.48
C ASN A 195 -30.99 -12.78 2.59
N LEU A 196 -30.60 -11.57 3.00
CA LEU A 196 -29.52 -11.35 3.98
C LEU A 196 -29.79 -12.09 5.29
N LYS A 197 -31.01 -11.99 5.83
CA LYS A 197 -31.37 -12.60 7.10
C LYS A 197 -31.32 -14.13 7.05
N GLU A 198 -31.84 -14.74 5.99
CA GLU A 198 -31.85 -16.20 5.84
C GLU A 198 -30.44 -16.75 5.69
N GLN A 199 -29.59 -16.10 4.89
CA GLN A 199 -28.18 -16.49 4.73
C GLN A 199 -27.40 -16.38 6.04
N ILE A 200 -27.58 -15.30 6.82
CA ILE A 200 -26.95 -15.20 8.14
C ILE A 200 -27.44 -16.32 9.05
N LYS A 201 -28.74 -16.63 9.06
CA LYS A 201 -29.30 -17.72 9.85
C LYS A 201 -28.68 -19.06 9.48
N GLU A 202 -28.48 -19.35 8.20
CA GLU A 202 -27.84 -20.57 7.72
C GLU A 202 -26.37 -20.64 8.18
N ILE A 203 -25.58 -19.61 7.90
CA ILE A 203 -24.15 -19.55 8.23
C ILE A 203 -23.89 -19.64 9.74
N THR A 204 -24.78 -19.09 10.55
CA THR A 204 -24.63 -18.99 12.01
C THR A 204 -25.43 -20.06 12.78
N GLY A 205 -26.05 -21.02 12.09
CA GLY A 205 -26.86 -22.05 12.76
C GLY A 205 -28.03 -21.46 13.58
N ASN A 206 -28.64 -20.38 13.09
CA ASN A 206 -29.74 -19.64 13.71
C ASN A 206 -29.41 -18.92 15.02
N ILE A 207 -28.13 -18.76 15.35
CA ILE A 207 -27.68 -17.99 16.52
C ILE A 207 -27.68 -16.49 16.22
N GLY A 208 -27.31 -16.11 14.99
CA GLY A 208 -27.05 -14.72 14.60
C GLY A 208 -25.57 -14.34 14.75
N VAL A 209 -25.25 -13.08 14.49
CA VAL A 209 -23.89 -12.52 14.58
C VAL A 209 -23.70 -11.71 15.86
N ASP A 210 -22.52 -11.78 16.46
CA ASP A 210 -22.17 -10.98 17.64
C ASP A 210 -22.11 -9.49 17.30
N ILE A 211 -21.60 -9.15 16.12
CA ILE A 211 -21.38 -7.76 15.70
C ILE A 211 -21.92 -7.54 14.29
N VAL A 212 -22.63 -6.44 14.08
CA VAL A 212 -22.95 -5.89 12.76
C VAL A 212 -22.17 -4.60 12.56
N PHE A 213 -21.41 -4.52 11.47
CA PHE A 213 -20.70 -3.33 11.02
C PHE A 213 -21.42 -2.75 9.80
N ASP A 214 -22.19 -1.68 9.99
CA ASP A 214 -23.09 -1.14 8.96
C ASP A 214 -22.60 0.19 8.37
N THR A 215 -22.14 0.14 7.11
CA THR A 215 -21.77 1.31 6.31
C THR A 215 -22.86 1.76 5.34
N ILE A 216 -23.97 1.00 5.23
CA ILE A 216 -24.98 1.16 4.19
C ILE A 216 -26.23 1.86 4.72
N GLY A 217 -26.74 1.45 5.87
CA GLY A 217 -28.03 1.90 6.39
C GLY A 217 -29.22 1.41 5.55
N GLY A 218 -30.26 2.24 5.45
CA GLY A 218 -31.45 1.94 4.64
C GLY A 218 -32.17 0.64 5.04
N PRO A 219 -32.86 -0.03 4.10
CA PRO A 219 -33.65 -1.24 4.39
C PRO A 219 -32.83 -2.41 4.98
N LEU A 220 -31.56 -2.56 4.57
CA LEU A 220 -30.68 -3.63 5.05
C LEU A 220 -30.42 -3.54 6.55
N ALA A 221 -30.47 -2.34 7.14
CA ALA A 221 -30.20 -2.15 8.56
C ALA A 221 -31.18 -2.91 9.46
N ALA A 222 -32.46 -2.94 9.09
CA ALA A 222 -33.48 -3.66 9.86
C ALA A 222 -33.30 -5.18 9.75
N GLU A 223 -32.88 -5.70 8.60
CA GLU A 223 -32.58 -7.12 8.42
C GLU A 223 -31.33 -7.52 9.21
N ALA A 224 -30.26 -6.74 9.12
CA ALA A 224 -29.03 -6.98 9.85
C ALA A 224 -29.26 -6.92 11.37
N LEU A 225 -30.04 -5.97 11.86
CA LEU A 225 -30.36 -5.88 13.29
C LEU A 225 -31.16 -7.09 13.80
N LYS A 226 -32.09 -7.63 13.02
CA LYS A 226 -32.81 -8.87 13.38
C LYS A 226 -31.88 -10.07 13.50
N SER A 227 -30.76 -10.04 12.78
CA SER A 227 -29.75 -11.09 12.75
C SER A 227 -28.66 -10.95 13.83
N VAL A 228 -28.73 -9.91 14.67
CA VAL A 228 -27.84 -9.78 15.83
C VAL A 228 -28.15 -10.86 16.87
N ALA A 229 -27.12 -11.49 17.42
CA ALA A 229 -27.21 -12.46 18.50
C ALA A 229 -27.57 -11.78 19.84
N TRP A 230 -27.92 -12.59 20.85
CA TRP A 230 -28.18 -12.06 22.19
C TRP A 230 -26.96 -11.29 22.73
N ASN A 231 -27.18 -10.11 23.31
CA ASN A 231 -26.14 -9.20 23.79
C ASN A 231 -25.13 -8.71 22.73
N GLY A 232 -25.45 -8.84 21.44
CA GLY A 232 -24.57 -8.37 20.37
C GLY A 232 -24.48 -6.85 20.24
N HIS A 233 -23.73 -6.41 19.24
CA HIS A 233 -23.45 -5.00 18.97
C HIS A 233 -23.79 -4.63 17.52
N TYR A 234 -24.53 -3.55 17.35
CA TYR A 234 -24.76 -2.93 16.04
C TYR A 234 -23.95 -1.64 15.94
N LEU A 235 -23.03 -1.56 14.99
CA LEU A 235 -22.13 -0.43 14.80
C LEU A 235 -22.63 0.42 13.62
N ILE A 236 -23.08 1.64 13.93
CA ILE A 236 -23.61 2.60 12.96
C ILE A 236 -22.43 3.41 12.41
N ILE A 237 -21.94 3.02 11.22
CA ILE A 237 -20.75 3.61 10.61
C ILE A 237 -21.12 4.72 9.62
N GLY A 238 -22.12 4.48 8.79
CA GLY A 238 -22.53 5.42 7.75
C GLY A 238 -23.77 4.97 6.99
N PHE A 239 -24.23 5.85 6.10
CA PHE A 239 -25.47 5.69 5.36
C PHE A 239 -25.21 5.77 3.85
N ALA A 240 -24.31 4.92 3.33
CA ALA A 240 -23.93 4.95 1.91
C ALA A 240 -25.10 4.65 0.94
N SER A 241 -26.22 4.10 1.44
CA SER A 241 -27.48 4.01 0.69
C SER A 241 -28.11 5.38 0.40
N GLY A 242 -27.75 6.42 1.16
CA GLY A 242 -28.41 7.73 1.17
C GLY A 242 -29.66 7.78 2.06
N VAL A 243 -30.04 6.68 2.71
CA VAL A 243 -31.26 6.57 3.52
C VAL A 243 -30.89 6.27 4.98
N ILE A 244 -31.30 7.16 5.88
CA ILE A 244 -31.21 6.92 7.32
C ILE A 244 -32.31 5.89 7.69
N PRO A 245 -31.95 4.73 8.27
CA PRO A 245 -32.93 3.69 8.56
C PRO A 245 -33.86 4.09 9.72
N GLN A 246 -35.14 3.76 9.59
CA GLN A 246 -36.07 3.76 10.71
C GLN A 246 -36.04 2.38 11.37
N ILE A 247 -35.38 2.31 12.53
CA ILE A 247 -35.18 1.04 13.24
C ILE A 247 -36.27 0.85 14.30
N PRO A 248 -36.99 -0.29 14.30
CA PRO A 248 -37.94 -0.60 15.35
C PRO A 248 -37.17 -1.06 16.61
N PHE A 249 -37.07 -0.18 17.61
CA PHE A 249 -36.23 -0.39 18.81
C PHE A 249 -36.65 -1.57 19.69
N ASN A 250 -37.85 -2.12 19.51
CA ASN A 250 -38.21 -3.39 20.13
C ASN A 250 -37.24 -4.52 19.74
N LEU A 251 -36.57 -4.44 18.57
CA LEU A 251 -35.53 -5.39 18.22
C LEU A 251 -34.33 -5.34 19.16
N ALA A 252 -33.87 -4.13 19.52
CA ALA A 252 -32.76 -3.96 20.46
C ALA A 252 -33.16 -4.48 21.85
N LEU A 253 -34.38 -4.17 22.30
CA LEU A 253 -34.95 -4.69 23.54
C LEU A 253 -34.97 -6.23 23.56
N LEU A 254 -35.52 -6.86 22.53
CA LEU A 254 -35.69 -8.33 22.47
C LEU A 254 -34.37 -9.08 22.34
N LYS A 255 -33.32 -8.44 21.83
CA LYS A 255 -31.98 -9.03 21.65
C LYS A 255 -31.01 -8.67 22.78
N GLY A 256 -31.38 -7.76 23.69
CA GLY A 256 -30.45 -7.20 24.67
C GLY A 256 -29.23 -6.53 24.01
N CYS A 257 -29.32 -6.14 22.75
CA CYS A 257 -28.17 -5.69 21.97
C CYS A 257 -27.92 -4.18 22.13
N SER A 258 -26.68 -3.78 21.93
CA SER A 258 -26.27 -2.37 22.00
C SER A 258 -26.14 -1.76 20.61
N LEU A 259 -26.63 -0.52 20.44
CA LEU A 259 -26.43 0.27 19.22
C LEU A 259 -25.36 1.33 19.47
N HIS A 260 -24.28 1.31 18.68
CA HIS A 260 -23.14 2.20 18.84
C HIS A 260 -23.04 3.19 17.68
N GLY A 261 -23.04 4.49 17.98
CA GLY A 261 -22.69 5.52 17.01
C GLY A 261 -21.18 5.60 16.83
N ILE A 262 -20.70 5.43 15.59
CA ILE A 262 -19.28 5.45 15.27
C ILE A 262 -18.93 6.77 14.58
N PHE A 263 -18.59 7.78 15.38
CA PHE A 263 -18.09 9.05 14.87
C PHE A 263 -16.60 9.24 15.17
N TRP A 264 -15.76 8.65 14.32
CA TRP A 264 -14.31 8.60 14.53
C TRP A 264 -13.66 9.99 14.63
N GLY A 265 -14.11 10.99 13.85
CA GLY A 265 -13.56 12.35 13.94
C GLY A 265 -13.69 12.95 15.34
N ALA A 266 -14.86 12.80 15.98
CA ALA A 266 -15.08 13.26 17.35
C ALA A 266 -14.26 12.45 18.38
N PHE A 267 -14.05 11.15 18.15
CA PHE A 267 -13.19 10.31 18.98
C PHE A 267 -11.72 10.73 18.88
N ALA A 268 -11.23 11.00 17.67
CA ALA A 268 -9.86 11.45 17.44
C ALA A 268 -9.54 12.78 18.14
N GLU A 269 -10.53 13.67 18.24
CA GLU A 269 -10.41 14.95 18.95
C GLU A 269 -10.55 14.80 20.47
N LYS A 270 -11.65 14.21 20.93
CA LYS A 270 -12.00 14.16 22.37
C LYS A 270 -11.22 13.12 23.16
N GLU A 271 -10.77 12.05 22.49
CA GLU A 271 -10.06 10.91 23.09
C GLU A 271 -8.73 10.67 22.34
N SER A 272 -8.02 11.75 22.05
CA SER A 272 -6.81 11.77 21.20
C SER A 272 -5.72 10.76 21.61
N LYS A 273 -5.56 10.50 22.91
CA LYS A 273 -4.63 9.48 23.42
C LYS A 273 -5.01 8.08 22.95
N ALA A 274 -6.27 7.67 23.11
CA ALA A 274 -6.75 6.36 22.70
C ALA A 274 -6.69 6.20 21.17
N ASN A 275 -7.00 7.27 20.43
CA ASN A 275 -6.85 7.30 18.98
C ASN A 275 -5.37 7.14 18.55
N ARG A 276 -4.43 7.78 19.25
CA ARG A 276 -2.99 7.63 18.98
C ARG A 276 -2.51 6.20 19.20
N GLU A 277 -2.96 5.54 20.26
CA GLU A 277 -2.66 4.12 20.53
C GLU A 277 -3.16 3.21 19.40
N ASN A 278 -4.36 3.50 18.87
CA ASN A 278 -4.89 2.80 17.70
C ASN A 278 -4.02 2.99 16.45
N PHE A 279 -3.55 4.20 16.18
CA PHE A 279 -2.67 4.46 15.04
C PHE A 279 -1.30 3.79 15.16
N ILE A 280 -0.72 3.77 16.37
CA ILE A 280 0.54 3.05 16.62
C ILE A 280 0.35 1.58 16.26
N GLN A 281 -0.75 0.96 16.68
CA GLN A 281 -1.05 -0.43 16.36
C GLN A 281 -1.26 -0.68 14.86
N ILE A 282 -1.98 0.21 14.17
CA ILE A 282 -2.19 0.12 12.71
C ILE A 282 -0.86 0.20 11.98
N ILE A 283 -0.03 1.20 12.30
CA ILE A 283 1.29 1.38 11.69
C ILE A 283 2.16 0.15 11.94
N GLN A 284 2.16 -0.40 13.16
CA GLN A 284 2.90 -1.62 13.45
C GLN A 284 2.45 -2.78 12.55
N TRP A 285 1.15 -3.02 12.40
CA TRP A 285 0.65 -4.08 11.51
C TRP A 285 0.95 -3.82 10.03
N MET A 286 0.99 -2.56 9.59
CA MET A 286 1.43 -2.22 8.23
C MET A 286 2.91 -2.54 8.02
N LEU A 287 3.77 -2.18 8.99
CA LEU A 287 5.21 -2.49 8.95
C LEU A 287 5.49 -4.00 8.99
N GLU A 288 4.66 -4.76 9.71
CA GLU A 288 4.72 -6.23 9.72
C GLU A 288 4.13 -6.87 8.44
N GLY A 289 3.63 -6.07 7.49
CA GLY A 289 3.00 -6.56 6.26
C GLY A 289 1.64 -7.23 6.47
N LYS A 290 1.06 -7.13 7.67
CA LYS A 290 -0.23 -7.73 8.04
C LYS A 290 -1.43 -6.92 7.56
N LEU A 291 -1.24 -5.61 7.35
CA LEU A 291 -2.25 -4.73 6.77
C LEU A 291 -1.78 -4.20 5.43
N LYS A 292 -2.55 -4.50 4.38
CA LYS A 292 -2.33 -3.98 3.04
C LYS A 292 -3.66 -3.63 2.39
N GLN A 293 -3.92 -2.34 2.25
CA GLN A 293 -5.14 -1.85 1.60
C GLN A 293 -5.06 -2.08 0.09
N HIS A 294 -6.12 -2.64 -0.50
CA HIS A 294 -6.23 -2.74 -1.94
C HIS A 294 -6.54 -1.37 -2.57
N ILE A 295 -5.83 -1.08 -3.65
CA ILE A 295 -5.97 0.13 -4.44
C ILE A 295 -6.75 -0.22 -5.68
N HIS A 296 -7.93 0.40 -5.82
CA HIS A 296 -8.72 0.29 -7.04
C HIS A 296 -8.02 0.97 -8.20
N GLN A 297 -7.65 2.24 -7.98
CA GLN A 297 -7.12 3.10 -9.02
C GLN A 297 -6.39 4.31 -8.41
N ILE A 298 -5.34 4.74 -9.11
CA ILE A 298 -4.62 5.98 -8.88
C ILE A 298 -5.05 6.95 -9.97
N TYR A 299 -5.47 8.14 -9.58
CA TYR A 299 -5.89 9.24 -10.44
C TYR A 299 -4.88 10.39 -10.31
N SER A 300 -4.70 11.19 -11.35
CA SER A 300 -3.94 12.45 -11.21
C SER A 300 -4.81 13.51 -10.51
N LEU A 301 -4.20 14.64 -10.13
CA LEU A 301 -4.94 15.77 -9.58
C LEU A 301 -6.03 16.28 -10.55
N GLU A 302 -5.71 16.37 -11.84
CA GLU A 302 -6.66 16.74 -12.91
C GLU A 302 -7.88 15.81 -12.95
N ASP A 303 -7.67 14.52 -12.69
CA ASP A 303 -8.70 13.49 -12.70
C ASP A 303 -9.46 13.34 -11.37
N ALA A 304 -9.16 14.15 -10.35
CA ALA A 304 -9.82 14.05 -9.06
C ALA A 304 -11.37 14.18 -9.10
N PRO A 305 -11.98 15.05 -9.95
CA PRO A 305 -13.43 15.07 -10.12
C PRO A 305 -13.99 13.72 -10.58
N LYS A 306 -13.28 13.04 -11.49
CA LYS A 306 -13.64 11.70 -11.95
C LYS A 306 -13.51 10.66 -10.83
N ALA A 307 -12.46 10.73 -10.01
CA ALA A 307 -12.30 9.83 -8.87
C ALA A 307 -13.47 9.94 -7.87
N ILE A 308 -13.92 11.18 -7.59
CA ILE A 308 -15.11 11.45 -6.76
C ILE A 308 -16.38 10.93 -7.46
N ALA A 309 -16.52 11.11 -8.77
CA ALA A 309 -17.64 10.58 -9.54
C ALA A 309 -17.71 9.04 -9.50
N ASP A 310 -16.59 8.35 -9.67
CA ASP A 310 -16.50 6.89 -9.58
C ASP A 310 -16.85 6.38 -8.17
N MET A 311 -16.49 7.14 -7.12
CA MET A 311 -16.90 6.88 -5.74
C MET A 311 -18.42 6.99 -5.57
N VAL A 312 -19.04 8.07 -6.07
CA VAL A 312 -20.50 8.26 -6.02
C VAL A 312 -21.23 7.15 -6.79
N GLN A 313 -20.69 6.72 -7.92
CA GLN A 313 -21.23 5.64 -8.75
C GLN A 313 -20.93 4.23 -8.21
N ARG A 314 -20.28 4.12 -7.05
CA ARG A 314 -19.96 2.85 -6.35
C ARG A 314 -19.11 1.88 -7.19
N LYS A 315 -18.28 2.41 -8.09
CA LYS A 315 -17.34 1.66 -8.93
C LYS A 315 -16.06 1.26 -8.19
N ILE A 316 -15.69 2.02 -7.15
CA ILE A 316 -14.47 1.80 -6.38
C ILE A 316 -14.59 0.56 -5.47
N ASN A 317 -13.67 -0.38 -5.63
CA ASN A 317 -13.44 -1.51 -4.72
C ASN A 317 -12.18 -1.24 -3.88
N GLY A 318 -12.29 -1.15 -2.56
CA GLY A 318 -11.17 -0.72 -1.71
C GLY A 318 -10.97 0.80 -1.72
N LYS A 319 -9.78 1.28 -2.12
CA LYS A 319 -9.42 2.70 -2.08
C LYS A 319 -9.06 3.30 -3.45
N ALA A 320 -9.45 4.55 -3.65
CA ALA A 320 -8.96 5.41 -4.72
C ALA A 320 -8.01 6.47 -4.16
N ILE A 321 -7.00 6.85 -4.94
CA ILE A 321 -5.95 7.79 -4.55
C ILE A 321 -5.82 8.86 -5.62
N ILE A 322 -5.61 10.10 -5.20
CA ILE A 322 -5.13 11.18 -6.04
C ILE A 322 -3.62 11.31 -5.85
N GLN A 323 -2.86 11.12 -6.91
CA GLN A 323 -1.43 11.41 -6.97
C GLN A 323 -1.26 12.85 -7.44
N ILE A 324 -0.70 13.68 -6.58
CA ILE A 324 -0.58 15.14 -6.79
C ILE A 324 0.85 15.48 -7.17
N LYS A 325 1.78 15.03 -6.34
CA LYS A 325 3.20 14.97 -6.69
C LYS A 325 3.58 13.52 -6.72
N ALA A 326 4.31 13.12 -7.76
CA ALA A 326 5.06 11.88 -7.65
C ALA A 326 5.93 12.01 -6.39
N GLU A 327 5.81 11.05 -5.49
CA GLU A 327 6.95 10.75 -4.63
C GLU A 327 8.12 10.61 -5.60
N GLN A 328 9.16 11.43 -5.43
CA GLN A 328 10.48 11.01 -5.91
C GLN A 328 10.84 9.79 -5.06
N ARG A 329 10.22 8.65 -5.37
CA ARG A 329 11.01 7.46 -5.51
C ARG A 329 12.07 7.87 -6.51
N ASN A 330 13.34 7.67 -6.21
CA ASN A 330 14.34 7.62 -7.28
C ASN A 330 14.04 6.38 -8.13
N ASP A 331 12.90 6.42 -8.82
CA ASP A 331 12.44 5.61 -9.93
C ASP A 331 12.76 6.46 -11.15
N SER A 332 14.02 6.49 -11.54
CA SER A 332 14.46 6.96 -12.85
C SER A 332 14.02 5.94 -13.90
N ASN A 333 12.71 5.81 -14.12
CA ASN A 333 12.13 5.02 -15.21
C ASN A 333 10.75 5.57 -15.63
N LYS A 334 10.73 6.13 -16.85
CA LYS A 334 9.61 6.73 -17.62
C LYS A 334 9.36 8.21 -17.27
N GLN A 335 9.48 9.20 -18.16
CA GLN A 335 9.44 9.26 -19.62
C GLN A 335 10.41 10.34 -20.13
N ASN A 336 10.95 10.16 -21.34
CA ASN A 336 11.17 11.27 -22.26
C ASN A 336 11.08 10.74 -23.71
N GLY A 337 9.93 10.96 -24.32
CA GLY A 337 9.80 11.20 -25.77
C GLY A 337 8.99 12.50 -25.88
N ALA A 338 9.28 13.46 -26.75
CA ALA A 338 10.26 13.53 -27.82
C ALA A 338 10.70 14.99 -27.92
N ASP A 339 12.00 15.22 -28.10
CA ASP A 339 12.44 16.34 -28.93
C ASP A 339 13.64 15.90 -29.77
N LYS A 340 13.54 16.23 -31.05
CA LYS A 340 14.44 15.81 -32.11
C LYS A 340 15.80 16.48 -31.94
N ASN A 341 16.85 15.68 -31.75
CA ASN A 341 18.09 15.88 -32.49
C ASN A 341 18.86 14.56 -32.63
N VAL A 342 19.19 14.27 -33.88
CA VAL A 342 19.86 13.09 -34.39
C VAL A 342 21.31 13.09 -33.92
N ILE A 343 21.74 12.05 -33.19
CA ILE A 343 23.06 11.44 -33.38
C ILE A 343 22.88 9.92 -33.27
N THR A 344 22.98 9.27 -34.43
CA THR A 344 23.01 7.83 -34.63
C THR A 344 24.24 7.21 -33.98
N HIS A 345 24.07 6.25 -33.07
CA HIS A 345 24.98 5.10 -32.92
C HIS A 345 24.27 3.95 -32.20
N SER A 346 23.71 3.02 -32.98
CA SER A 346 23.44 1.66 -32.53
C SER A 346 24.76 0.91 -32.34
N PRO A 347 24.87 0.13 -31.27
CA PRO A 347 25.31 -1.24 -31.41
C PRO A 347 24.25 -2.18 -30.81
N SER A 348 23.80 -3.13 -31.61
CA SER A 348 22.90 -4.22 -31.24
C SER A 348 23.41 -4.97 -30.00
N VAL A 349 22.70 -4.89 -28.87
CA VAL A 349 23.00 -5.71 -27.69
C VAL A 349 22.30 -7.06 -27.86
N ASN A 350 23.07 -8.10 -28.17
CA ASN A 350 22.62 -9.50 -28.15
C ASN A 350 22.30 -9.92 -26.71
N THR A 351 21.04 -9.77 -26.28
CA THR A 351 20.53 -10.41 -25.05
C THR A 351 19.89 -11.75 -25.38
N SER A 352 20.23 -12.81 -24.64
CA SER A 352 19.57 -14.11 -24.80
C SER A 352 18.13 -14.03 -24.26
N PRO A 353 17.16 -14.68 -24.92
CA PRO A 353 15.81 -14.79 -24.38
C PRO A 353 15.83 -15.53 -23.04
N LYS A 354 14.90 -15.16 -22.14
CA LYS A 354 14.72 -15.80 -20.84
C LYS A 354 14.47 -17.30 -21.01
N LEU A 355 15.23 -18.12 -20.32
CA LEU A 355 15.09 -19.58 -20.36
C LEU A 355 13.87 -20.00 -19.53
N ILE A 356 12.89 -20.63 -20.18
CA ILE A 356 11.69 -21.16 -19.51
C ILE A 356 11.84 -22.67 -19.35
N ILE A 357 11.77 -23.16 -18.12
CA ILE A 357 11.85 -24.58 -17.77
C ILE A 357 10.51 -24.97 -17.16
N ASN A 358 9.89 -25.99 -17.72
CA ASN A 358 8.56 -26.44 -17.31
C ASN A 358 8.64 -27.76 -16.54
N GLY A 359 8.32 -27.71 -15.24
CA GLY A 359 8.47 -28.83 -14.32
C GLY A 359 9.91 -28.99 -13.82
N LYS A 360 10.05 -29.54 -12.61
CA LYS A 360 11.37 -29.69 -11.97
C LYS A 360 12.29 -30.68 -12.69
N ASP A 361 11.73 -31.74 -13.27
CA ASP A 361 12.54 -32.80 -13.92
C ASP A 361 13.19 -32.31 -15.23
N ALA A 362 12.60 -31.31 -15.89
CA ALA A 362 13.15 -30.72 -17.10
C ALA A 362 14.50 -30.01 -16.86
N ILE A 363 14.84 -29.69 -15.59
CA ILE A 363 16.08 -29.00 -15.24
C ILE A 363 17.33 -29.78 -15.66
N HIS A 364 17.26 -31.12 -15.67
CA HIS A 364 18.38 -31.98 -16.03
C HIS A 364 18.83 -31.81 -17.48
N GLN A 365 17.94 -31.36 -18.38
CA GLN A 365 18.25 -31.11 -19.79
C GLN A 365 19.15 -29.89 -19.99
N PHE A 366 19.30 -29.05 -18.97
CA PHE A 366 20.05 -27.80 -19.04
C PHE A 366 21.40 -27.85 -18.31
N ILE A 367 21.79 -29.02 -17.80
CA ILE A 367 23.10 -29.21 -17.17
C ILE A 367 24.20 -28.99 -18.22
N GLY A 368 25.18 -28.15 -17.89
CA GLY A 368 26.28 -27.74 -18.76
C GLY A 368 25.94 -26.60 -19.73
N ASN A 369 24.67 -26.21 -19.87
CA ASN A 369 24.28 -25.13 -20.77
C ASN A 369 24.59 -23.75 -20.16
N LYS A 370 25.12 -22.85 -20.99
CA LYS A 370 25.28 -21.44 -20.64
C LYS A 370 23.92 -20.73 -20.70
N ILE A 371 23.61 -19.98 -19.65
CA ILE A 371 22.40 -19.20 -19.46
C ILE A 371 22.77 -17.71 -19.44
N GLY A 372 22.07 -16.92 -20.25
CA GLY A 372 22.41 -15.50 -20.49
C GLY A 372 23.29 -15.30 -21.74
N PRO A 373 23.95 -14.14 -21.88
CA PRO A 373 24.03 -13.06 -20.91
C PRO A 373 22.68 -12.36 -20.68
N GLY A 374 22.50 -11.87 -19.46
CA GLY A 374 21.37 -11.04 -19.07
C GLY A 374 21.49 -9.60 -19.56
N LYS A 375 20.54 -8.75 -19.16
CA LYS A 375 20.59 -7.32 -19.44
C LYS A 375 21.66 -6.65 -18.59
N TRP A 376 22.21 -5.55 -19.11
CA TRP A 376 23.05 -4.67 -18.32
C TRP A 376 22.22 -3.97 -17.24
N PHE A 377 22.76 -3.96 -16.03
CA PHE A 377 22.18 -3.37 -14.82
C PHE A 377 23.18 -2.37 -14.22
N THR A 378 22.78 -1.11 -14.13
CA THR A 378 23.65 -0.03 -13.65
C THR A 378 23.70 0.02 -12.13
N ILE A 379 24.91 -0.02 -11.55
CA ILE A 379 25.11 0.15 -10.11
C ILE A 379 25.17 1.64 -9.77
N THR A 380 24.07 2.20 -9.29
CA THR A 380 23.98 3.61 -8.89
C THR A 380 24.44 3.83 -7.44
N GLN A 381 24.79 5.07 -7.08
CA GLN A 381 25.15 5.42 -5.70
C GLN A 381 24.02 5.09 -4.72
N LYS A 382 22.77 5.26 -5.17
CA LYS A 382 21.60 4.93 -4.37
C LYS A 382 21.59 3.46 -3.97
N ILE A 383 21.88 2.54 -4.90
CA ILE A 383 21.91 1.10 -4.61
C ILE A 383 23.01 0.79 -3.58
N ILE A 384 24.17 1.44 -3.69
CA ILE A 384 25.28 1.29 -2.72
C ILE A 384 24.87 1.81 -1.33
N ASN A 385 24.22 2.98 -1.26
CA ASN A 385 23.76 3.58 0.00
C ASN A 385 22.62 2.80 0.67
N ASP A 386 21.67 2.29 -0.12
CA ASP A 386 20.57 1.46 0.38
C ASP A 386 21.11 0.16 0.98
N PHE A 387 22.11 -0.44 0.32
CA PHE A 387 22.77 -1.64 0.83
C PHE A 387 23.60 -1.36 2.09
N ALA A 388 24.37 -0.27 2.12
CA ALA A 388 25.07 0.19 3.32
C ALA A 388 24.12 0.34 4.50
N SER A 389 22.95 0.94 4.26
CA SER A 389 21.94 1.17 5.29
C SER A 389 21.31 -0.11 5.80
N THR A 390 21.04 -1.06 4.89
CA THR A 390 20.46 -2.37 5.23
C THR A 390 21.42 -3.22 6.05
N THR A 391 22.71 -3.18 5.71
CA THR A 391 23.76 -4.00 6.35
C THR A 391 24.47 -3.31 7.51
N GLN A 392 24.18 -2.02 7.72
CA GLN A 392 24.87 -1.13 8.66
C GLN A 392 26.38 -1.00 8.37
N ASP A 393 26.80 -1.31 7.14
CA ASP A 393 28.18 -1.17 6.68
C ASP A 393 28.38 0.17 5.95
N TYR A 394 28.74 1.18 6.74
CA TYR A 394 28.92 2.56 6.31
C TYR A 394 30.39 2.92 6.06
N GLN A 395 31.23 1.97 5.66
CA GLN A 395 32.60 2.29 5.28
C GLN A 395 32.62 3.40 4.20
N TRP A 396 33.45 4.42 4.43
CA TRP A 396 33.44 5.65 3.62
C TRP A 396 33.68 5.39 2.12
N VAL A 397 34.38 4.32 1.76
CA VAL A 397 34.62 3.90 0.36
C VAL A 397 33.32 3.59 -0.41
N HIS A 398 32.23 3.31 0.32
CA HIS A 398 30.92 3.00 -0.25
C HIS A 398 30.02 4.24 -0.34
N ILE A 399 30.03 5.09 0.69
CA ILE A 399 28.98 6.10 0.90
C ILE A 399 29.45 7.56 0.80
N ASP A 400 30.74 7.83 0.93
CA ASP A 400 31.28 9.19 0.98
C ASP A 400 31.89 9.54 -0.38
N GLU A 401 31.07 10.13 -1.25
CA GLU A 401 31.46 10.50 -2.62
C GLU A 401 32.57 11.55 -2.64
N VAL A 402 32.59 12.47 -1.68
CA VAL A 402 33.61 13.53 -1.58
C VAL A 402 34.96 12.91 -1.22
N LYS A 403 34.96 12.04 -0.22
CA LYS A 403 36.18 11.35 0.21
C LYS A 403 36.64 10.33 -0.82
N ALA A 404 35.71 9.64 -1.49
CA ALA A 404 36.03 8.78 -2.62
C ALA A 404 36.71 9.54 -3.77
N ALA A 405 36.18 10.72 -4.14
CA ALA A 405 36.76 11.59 -5.17
C ALA A 405 38.20 12.01 -4.84
N GLN A 406 38.51 12.21 -3.56
CA GLN A 406 39.82 12.65 -3.10
C GLN A 406 40.85 11.52 -2.92
N TYR A 407 40.42 10.35 -2.44
CA TYR A 407 41.36 9.32 -1.93
C TYR A 407 41.33 8.00 -2.70
N LEU A 408 40.34 7.74 -3.56
CA LEU A 408 40.31 6.51 -4.37
C LEU A 408 40.95 6.73 -5.74
N PRO A 409 41.67 5.72 -6.31
CA PRO A 409 42.43 5.87 -7.56
C PRO A 409 41.64 6.37 -8.78
N GLU A 410 40.32 6.23 -8.78
CA GLU A 410 39.41 6.66 -9.86
C GLU A 410 38.33 7.63 -9.38
N GLY A 411 38.47 8.15 -8.17
CA GLY A 411 37.56 9.15 -7.61
C GLY A 411 36.11 8.68 -7.45
N LYS A 412 35.86 7.37 -7.46
CA LYS A 412 34.53 6.76 -7.46
C LYS A 412 34.36 5.86 -6.25
N THR A 413 33.20 5.93 -5.62
CA THR A 413 32.77 4.96 -4.61
C THR A 413 32.72 3.56 -5.22
N VAL A 414 32.94 2.57 -4.37
CA VAL A 414 32.93 1.15 -4.75
C VAL A 414 31.72 0.51 -4.09
N ALA A 415 30.99 -0.36 -4.79
CA ALA A 415 29.91 -1.14 -4.22
C ALA A 415 30.45 -2.20 -3.25
N HIS A 416 29.67 -2.55 -2.23
CA HIS A 416 30.02 -3.67 -1.35
C HIS A 416 30.17 -4.96 -2.16
N GLY A 417 31.15 -5.79 -1.79
CA GLY A 417 31.24 -7.15 -2.34
C GLY A 417 29.93 -7.91 -2.10
N TYR A 418 29.37 -7.82 -0.88
CA TYR A 418 28.10 -8.45 -0.55
C TYR A 418 26.89 -7.90 -1.31
N LEU A 419 26.92 -6.63 -1.73
CA LEU A 419 25.91 -6.08 -2.65
C LEU A 419 25.99 -6.79 -4.00
N THR A 420 27.20 -6.89 -4.57
CA THR A 420 27.45 -7.60 -5.84
C THR A 420 26.97 -9.05 -5.77
N MET A 421 27.23 -9.73 -4.65
CA MET A 421 26.72 -11.08 -4.38
C MET A 421 25.18 -11.12 -4.30
N SER A 422 24.55 -10.20 -3.56
CA SER A 422 23.09 -10.20 -3.38
C SER A 422 22.31 -9.99 -4.69
N LEU A 423 22.90 -9.27 -5.64
CA LEU A 423 22.29 -8.98 -6.92
C LEU A 423 22.17 -10.22 -7.82
N VAL A 424 22.90 -11.30 -7.53
CA VAL A 424 22.77 -12.53 -8.32
C VAL A 424 21.34 -13.06 -8.30
N SER A 425 20.64 -13.02 -7.16
CA SER A 425 19.24 -13.47 -7.09
C SER A 425 18.35 -12.67 -8.03
N HIS A 426 18.47 -11.34 -8.01
CA HIS A 426 17.70 -10.45 -8.88
C HIS A 426 17.99 -10.74 -10.37
N LEU A 427 19.26 -10.78 -10.75
CA LEU A 427 19.67 -10.97 -12.13
C LEU A 427 19.38 -12.39 -12.65
N LEU A 428 19.41 -13.41 -11.78
CA LEU A 428 19.10 -14.79 -12.14
C LEU A 428 17.61 -14.96 -12.50
N HIS A 429 16.71 -14.23 -11.84
CA HIS A 429 15.28 -14.21 -12.18
C HIS A 429 14.98 -13.60 -13.56
N GLU A 430 15.89 -12.80 -14.10
CA GLU A 430 15.78 -12.33 -15.49
C GLU A 430 16.20 -13.40 -16.50
N LEU A 431 17.06 -14.33 -16.08
CA LEU A 431 17.63 -15.36 -16.95
C LEU A 431 16.80 -16.64 -17.00
N ILE A 432 16.19 -17.05 -15.88
CA ILE A 432 15.50 -18.34 -15.75
C ILE A 432 14.09 -18.14 -15.19
N GLU A 433 13.11 -18.80 -15.80
CA GLU A 433 11.75 -18.96 -15.28
C GLU A 433 11.44 -20.44 -15.10
N LEU A 434 11.05 -20.82 -13.88
CA LEU A 434 10.56 -22.17 -13.60
C LEU A 434 9.03 -22.14 -13.54
N LYS A 435 8.38 -22.88 -14.44
CA LYS A 435 6.93 -23.08 -14.45
C LYS A 435 6.60 -24.45 -13.86
N ASN A 436 5.41 -24.58 -13.26
CA ASN A 436 4.91 -25.84 -12.71
C ASN A 436 5.86 -26.49 -11.67
N VAL A 437 6.48 -25.66 -10.83
CA VAL A 437 7.24 -26.07 -9.64
C VAL A 437 6.54 -25.51 -8.40
N LYS A 438 6.56 -26.25 -7.28
CA LYS A 438 5.87 -25.82 -6.06
C LYS A 438 6.65 -24.73 -5.33
N ALA A 439 7.97 -24.78 -5.38
CA ALA A 439 8.84 -23.77 -4.81
C ALA A 439 10.20 -23.73 -5.51
N PHE A 440 10.82 -22.55 -5.50
CA PHE A 440 12.21 -22.31 -5.87
C PHE A 440 12.81 -21.31 -4.89
N TYR A 441 13.91 -21.67 -4.24
CA TYR A 441 14.61 -20.76 -3.35
C TYR A 441 16.13 -20.94 -3.45
N ASN A 442 16.82 -19.81 -3.44
CA ASN A 442 18.28 -19.76 -3.33
C ASN A 442 18.64 -19.99 -1.86
N TYR A 443 19.33 -21.09 -1.57
CA TYR A 443 19.50 -21.59 -0.20
C TYR A 443 20.95 -21.50 0.31
N GLY A 444 21.93 -21.32 -0.58
CA GLY A 444 23.32 -21.19 -0.13
C GLY A 444 24.32 -20.91 -1.24
N LEU A 445 25.60 -20.95 -0.86
CA LEU A 445 26.76 -20.77 -1.73
C LEU A 445 27.87 -21.71 -1.28
N ASN A 446 28.55 -22.35 -2.23
CA ASN A 446 29.70 -23.21 -1.93
C ASN A 446 31.01 -22.43 -1.95
N LYS A 447 31.19 -21.58 -2.97
CA LYS A 447 32.37 -20.74 -3.14
C LYS A 447 31.98 -19.42 -3.78
N ALA A 448 32.63 -18.33 -3.38
CA ALA A 448 32.44 -17.00 -3.92
C ALA A 448 33.79 -16.29 -4.02
N ARG A 449 34.04 -15.61 -5.14
CA ARG A 449 35.26 -14.82 -5.38
C ARG A 449 34.89 -13.43 -5.91
N PHE A 450 35.38 -12.41 -5.23
CA PHE A 450 35.29 -11.00 -5.64
C PHE A 450 36.59 -10.64 -6.35
N ILE A 451 36.53 -10.46 -7.67
CA ILE A 451 37.71 -10.38 -8.53
C ILE A 451 38.02 -8.92 -8.90
N SER A 452 36.98 -8.15 -9.25
CA SER A 452 37.11 -6.75 -9.63
C SER A 452 36.12 -5.89 -8.84
N PRO A 453 36.56 -4.74 -8.30
CA PRO A 453 35.66 -3.84 -7.58
C PRO A 453 34.65 -3.22 -8.55
N VAL A 454 33.37 -3.28 -8.18
CA VAL A 454 32.30 -2.64 -8.96
C VAL A 454 32.16 -1.21 -8.51
N LYS A 455 32.48 -0.26 -9.38
CA LYS A 455 32.41 1.17 -9.06
C LYS A 455 31.02 1.70 -9.32
N VAL A 456 30.67 2.81 -8.67
CA VAL A 456 29.45 3.55 -8.99
C VAL A 456 29.38 3.88 -10.48
N ASN A 457 28.16 3.78 -11.02
CA ASN A 457 27.78 3.91 -12.42
C ASN A 457 28.36 2.84 -13.37
N SER A 458 28.94 1.75 -12.84
CA SER A 458 29.30 0.59 -13.68
C SER A 458 28.05 -0.19 -14.09
N ASN A 459 28.02 -0.66 -15.33
CA ASN A 459 27.01 -1.62 -15.79
C ASN A 459 27.50 -3.03 -15.53
N ILE A 460 26.67 -3.86 -14.90
CA ILE A 460 26.95 -5.27 -14.64
C ILE A 460 25.90 -6.17 -15.27
N ARG A 461 26.24 -7.42 -15.56
CA ARG A 461 25.24 -8.42 -16.00
C ARG A 461 25.64 -9.81 -15.53
N LEU A 462 24.65 -10.68 -15.42
CA LEU A 462 24.84 -12.06 -15.01
C LEU A 462 24.94 -13.00 -16.22
N THR A 463 25.84 -13.96 -16.13
CA THR A 463 25.77 -15.24 -16.84
C THR A 463 25.75 -16.37 -15.83
N ALA A 464 25.13 -17.49 -16.17
CA ALA A 464 25.08 -18.67 -15.32
C ALA A 464 25.32 -19.96 -16.10
N ILE A 465 25.83 -21.00 -15.44
CA ILE A 465 25.90 -22.36 -15.97
C ILE A 465 25.33 -23.28 -14.90
N LEU A 466 24.38 -24.14 -15.26
CA LEU A 466 23.92 -25.19 -14.35
C LEU A 466 24.96 -26.32 -14.36
N GLU A 467 25.81 -26.39 -13.35
CA GLU A 467 26.89 -27.39 -13.29
C GLU A 467 26.34 -28.78 -12.90
N LYS A 468 25.39 -28.80 -11.96
CA LYS A 468 24.88 -30.05 -11.37
C LYS A 468 23.46 -29.90 -10.86
N ALA A 469 22.69 -30.98 -10.92
CA ALA A 469 21.39 -31.11 -10.27
C ALA A 469 21.29 -32.47 -9.56
N GLU A 470 20.92 -32.47 -8.28
CA GLU A 470 20.87 -33.65 -7.42
C GLU A 470 19.47 -33.85 -6.83
N VAL A 471 18.86 -35.00 -7.12
CA VAL A 471 17.60 -35.40 -6.48
C VAL A 471 17.85 -35.74 -5.02
N GLN A 472 17.14 -35.08 -4.12
CA GLN A 472 17.20 -35.29 -2.69
C GLN A 472 16.19 -36.36 -2.25
N ALA A 473 16.39 -36.94 -1.06
CA ALA A 473 15.53 -38.01 -0.53
C ALA A 473 14.04 -37.62 -0.41
N ASN A 474 13.73 -36.33 -0.23
CA ASN A 474 12.37 -35.80 -0.17
C ASN A 474 11.75 -35.49 -1.55
N GLY A 475 12.44 -35.86 -2.64
CA GLY A 475 12.01 -35.60 -4.02
C GLY A 475 12.24 -34.18 -4.51
N SER A 476 12.91 -33.31 -3.73
CA SER A 476 13.38 -32.01 -4.20
C SER A 476 14.62 -32.15 -5.08
N ILE A 477 14.93 -31.15 -5.89
CA ILE A 477 16.14 -31.12 -6.71
C ILE A 477 17.02 -29.96 -6.24
N LYS A 478 18.24 -30.28 -5.80
CA LYS A 478 19.27 -29.31 -5.44
C LYS A 478 20.11 -28.97 -6.66
N LEU A 479 20.19 -27.69 -6.99
CA LEU A 479 20.92 -27.16 -8.14
C LEU A 479 22.21 -26.49 -7.70
N PHE A 480 23.24 -26.63 -8.53
CA PHE A 480 24.53 -25.95 -8.39
C PHE A 480 24.74 -25.09 -9.63
N LEU A 481 24.61 -23.78 -9.47
CA LEU A 481 24.75 -22.81 -10.55
C LEU A 481 26.06 -22.05 -10.40
N GLN A 482 26.93 -22.14 -11.41
CA GLN A 482 28.07 -21.25 -11.54
C GLN A 482 27.61 -19.92 -12.11
N CYS A 483 27.59 -18.89 -11.27
CA CYS A 483 27.18 -17.54 -11.60
C CYS A 483 28.40 -16.63 -11.78
N THR A 484 28.42 -15.84 -12.85
CA THR A 484 29.46 -14.83 -13.13
C THR A 484 28.82 -13.47 -13.39
N ILE A 485 29.22 -12.46 -12.61
CA ILE A 485 28.86 -11.07 -12.86
C ILE A 485 30.01 -10.40 -13.62
N GLU A 486 29.72 -9.99 -14.85
CA GLU A 486 30.62 -9.21 -15.71
C GLU A 486 30.43 -7.71 -15.46
N ILE A 487 31.46 -6.89 -15.71
CA ILE A 487 31.35 -5.43 -15.73
C ILE A 487 31.58 -4.97 -17.17
N GLU A 488 30.71 -4.10 -17.68
CA GLU A 488 30.83 -3.58 -19.04
C GLU A 488 32.19 -2.88 -19.25
N GLY A 489 32.90 -3.29 -20.29
CA GLY A 489 34.21 -2.74 -20.63
C GLY A 489 35.39 -3.22 -19.77
N ILE A 490 35.18 -4.17 -18.83
CA ILE A 490 36.25 -4.75 -18.00
C ILE A 490 36.43 -6.24 -18.32
N GLU A 491 37.66 -6.64 -18.63
CA GLU A 491 37.99 -8.02 -19.05
C GLU A 491 37.74 -9.05 -17.94
N LYS A 492 38.09 -8.71 -16.68
CA LYS A 492 37.89 -9.59 -15.53
C LYS A 492 36.49 -9.37 -14.94
N PRO A 493 35.78 -10.45 -14.53
CA PRO A 493 34.47 -10.30 -13.90
C PRO A 493 34.56 -9.60 -12.55
N ALA A 494 33.42 -9.09 -12.07
CA ALA A 494 33.28 -8.60 -10.70
C ALA A 494 33.29 -9.76 -9.70
N TYR A 495 32.50 -10.80 -10.02
CA TYR A 495 32.13 -11.84 -9.07
C TYR A 495 31.94 -13.18 -9.77
N VAL A 496 32.46 -14.24 -9.18
CA VAL A 496 32.23 -15.63 -9.60
C VAL A 496 31.87 -16.47 -8.39
N ALA A 497 30.73 -17.16 -8.45
CA ALA A 497 30.29 -18.04 -7.37
C ALA A 497 29.56 -19.28 -7.84
N GLU A 498 29.53 -20.28 -6.97
CA GLU A 498 28.69 -21.46 -7.12
C GLU A 498 27.54 -21.37 -6.12
N ILE A 499 26.34 -21.09 -6.64
CA ILE A 499 25.12 -20.88 -5.86
C ILE A 499 24.35 -22.20 -5.78
N ILE A 500 23.82 -22.45 -4.59
CA ILE A 500 22.94 -23.57 -4.32
C ILE A 500 21.49 -23.08 -4.30
N SER A 501 20.67 -23.69 -5.15
CA SER A 501 19.22 -23.47 -5.17
C SER A 501 18.48 -24.78 -5.00
N ILE A 502 17.24 -24.75 -4.53
CA ILE A 502 16.40 -25.94 -4.37
C ILE A 502 15.08 -25.73 -5.12
N ILE A 503 14.65 -26.74 -5.87
CA ILE A 503 13.36 -26.81 -6.55
C ILE A 503 12.52 -27.95 -5.94
N ASN A 504 11.24 -27.68 -5.65
CA ASN A 504 10.28 -28.66 -5.11
C ASN A 504 9.16 -29.03 -6.08
#